data_AF-A0A819SDJ0-F1
#
_entry.id   AF-A0A819SDJ0-F1
#
_cell.length_a   1.000
_cell.length_b   1.000
_cell.length_c   1.000
_cell.angle_alpha   90.00
_cell.angle_beta   90.00
_cell.angle_gamma   90.00
#
_symmetry.space_group_name_H-M   'P 1'
#
loop_
_entity.id
_entity.type
_entity.pdbx_description
1 polymer ?
#
loop_
_entity_poly.entity_id
_entity_poly.type
_entity_poly.pdbx_seq_one_letter_code
_entity_poly.pdbx_strand_id
1 'polypeptide(L)'
;MHARKIDSFEALIEQDKKAAKILIELAQNVEPVKIEGRNIAIFGLTSTGKSTLVNSLMGKKVAATGRGETTTEIQAYPREQFTIWDVPGRNDETFHMTMEYISISFFKGLTIRLITIQCTVKESSSTMKFLDELGLDYDIIVNKFDTVDEDERDIFREQIHREIRELGLKNVNKVFFVSAKHQQMFPDWITMVDYLTNAQ
;
A
#
# COMPACT_ATOMS: atom_id res chain seq x y z
N MET A 1 1.89 17.46 32.09
CA MET A 1 1.15 17.05 30.88
C MET A 1 1.91 15.92 30.22
N HIS A 2 1.35 14.71 30.16
CA HIS A 2 1.88 13.67 29.26
C HIS A 2 1.54 14.11 27.84
N ALA A 3 2.54 14.35 26.99
CA ALA A 3 2.30 14.51 25.56
C ALA A 3 1.59 13.25 25.07
N ARG A 4 0.40 13.38 24.50
CA ARG A 4 -0.27 12.25 23.85
C ARG A 4 0.63 11.80 22.72
N LYS A 5 0.94 10.50 22.68
CA LYS A 5 1.69 9.91 21.57
C LYS A 5 0.79 10.06 20.33
N ILE A 6 1.28 10.77 19.32
CA ILE A 6 0.65 10.78 18.01
C ILE A 6 1.15 9.48 17.36
N ASP A 7 0.23 8.62 16.93
CA ASP A 7 0.49 7.30 16.30
C ASP A 7 0.01 7.16 14.85
N SER A 8 -0.84 8.06 14.34
CA SER A 8 -1.27 8.11 12.93
C SER A 8 -1.39 9.54 12.36
N PHE A 9 -1.37 9.66 11.02
CA PHE A 9 -1.52 10.95 10.35
C PHE A 9 -2.90 11.58 10.63
N GLU A 10 -3.97 10.79 10.73
CA GLU A 10 -5.27 11.27 11.20
C GLU A 10 -5.20 11.79 12.63
N ALA A 11 -4.54 11.07 13.55
CA ALA A 11 -4.36 11.54 14.92
C ALA A 11 -3.59 12.87 14.95
N LEU A 12 -2.61 13.07 14.06
CA LEU A 12 -1.91 14.35 13.91
C LEU A 12 -2.86 15.47 13.44
N ILE A 13 -3.69 15.20 12.42
CA ILE A 13 -4.67 16.18 11.92
C ILE A 13 -5.66 16.57 13.01
N GLU A 14 -6.15 15.60 13.78
CA GLU A 14 -7.13 15.82 14.84
C GLU A 14 -6.55 16.63 16.01
N GLN A 15 -5.29 16.35 16.38
CA GLN A 15 -4.64 17.00 17.53
C GLN A 15 -4.01 18.36 17.18
N ASP A 16 -3.36 18.48 16.03
CA ASP A 16 -2.65 19.70 15.60
C ASP A 16 -2.66 19.86 14.07
N LYS A 17 -3.72 20.48 13.57
CA LYS A 17 -3.89 20.83 12.15
C LYS A 17 -2.73 21.68 11.60
N LYS A 18 -2.11 22.52 12.43
CA LYS A 18 -1.01 23.38 11.98
C LYS A 18 0.26 22.55 11.77
N ALA A 19 0.56 21.65 12.70
CA ALA A 19 1.68 20.71 12.55
C ALA A 19 1.47 19.80 11.33
N ALA A 20 0.25 19.25 11.14
CA ALA A 20 -0.09 18.46 9.95
C ALA A 20 0.17 19.25 8.66
N LYS A 21 -0.26 20.52 8.59
CA LYS A 21 -0.04 21.37 7.42
C LYS A 21 1.44 21.61 7.13
N ILE A 22 2.23 21.96 8.15
CA ILE A 22 3.69 22.17 8.00
C ILE A 22 4.35 20.89 7.52
N LEU A 23 3.95 19.74 8.06
CA LEU A 23 4.48 18.45 7.65
C LEU A 23 4.23 18.18 6.17
N ILE A 24 3.00 18.42 5.69
CA ILE A 24 2.65 18.27 4.28
C ILE A 24 3.44 19.25 3.40
N GLU A 25 3.59 20.51 3.80
CA GLU A 25 4.40 21.49 3.06
C GLU A 25 5.87 21.04 2.97
N LEU A 26 6.47 20.55 4.06
CA LEU A 26 7.82 20.01 4.04
C LEU A 26 7.92 18.78 3.13
N ALA A 27 6.97 17.86 3.26
CA ALA A 27 6.92 16.64 2.46
C ALA A 27 6.77 16.95 0.96
N GLN A 28 5.97 17.96 0.59
CA GLN A 28 5.80 18.41 -0.79
C GLN A 28 7.10 19.01 -1.38
N ASN A 29 7.95 19.62 -0.55
CA ASN A 29 9.26 20.14 -0.97
C ASN A 29 10.38 19.09 -1.03
N VAL A 30 10.15 17.86 -0.54
CA VAL A 30 11.12 16.76 -0.68
C VAL A 30 11.22 16.34 -2.15
N GLU A 31 12.43 16.36 -2.70
CA GLU A 31 12.68 15.84 -4.04
C GLU A 31 12.53 14.31 -4.06
N PRO A 32 11.88 13.74 -5.10
CA PRO A 32 11.83 12.29 -5.27
C PRO A 32 13.23 11.72 -5.49
N VAL A 33 13.53 10.60 -4.84
CA VAL A 33 14.74 9.85 -5.15
C VAL A 33 14.63 9.33 -6.58
N LYS A 34 15.68 9.49 -7.37
CA LYS A 34 15.73 8.95 -8.73
C LYS A 34 15.97 7.45 -8.64
N ILE A 35 14.94 6.66 -8.93
CA ILE A 35 15.03 5.21 -9.05
C ILE A 35 14.88 4.85 -10.53
N GLU A 36 15.88 4.20 -11.11
CA GLU A 36 15.83 3.81 -12.52
C GLU A 36 14.77 2.72 -12.77
N GLY A 37 14.19 2.75 -13.96
CA GLY A 37 13.18 1.78 -14.38
C GLY A 37 11.82 1.94 -13.69
N ARG A 38 11.00 0.89 -13.80
CA ARG A 38 9.64 0.85 -13.24
C ARG A 38 9.68 0.31 -11.81
N ASN A 39 9.30 1.14 -10.85
CA ASN A 39 9.42 0.82 -9.42
C ASN A 39 8.06 0.67 -8.77
N ILE A 40 7.76 -0.55 -8.32
CA ILE A 40 6.46 -0.94 -7.76
C ILE A 40 6.68 -1.28 -6.29
N ALA A 41 6.06 -0.54 -5.38
CA ALA A 41 6.14 -0.89 -3.95
C ALA A 41 4.83 -1.47 -3.44
N ILE A 42 4.94 -2.45 -2.54
CA ILE A 42 3.82 -3.12 -1.90
C ILE A 42 3.82 -2.76 -0.42
N PHE A 43 2.70 -2.17 0.02
CA PHE A 43 2.45 -1.72 1.38
C PHE A 43 1.25 -2.45 1.98
N GLY A 44 1.06 -2.31 3.30
CA GLY A 44 -0.08 -2.85 4.03
C GLY A 44 0.32 -3.55 5.32
N LEU A 45 -0.66 -3.87 6.16
CA LEU A 45 -0.45 -4.49 7.48
C LEU A 45 0.24 -5.86 7.39
N THR A 46 0.76 -6.34 8.52
CA THR A 46 1.27 -7.72 8.57
C THR A 46 0.18 -8.69 8.16
N SER A 47 0.58 -9.84 7.60
CA SER A 47 -0.36 -10.91 7.28
C SER A 47 -1.40 -10.63 6.19
N THR A 48 -1.45 -9.44 5.54
CA THR A 48 -2.30 -9.19 4.35
C THR A 48 -1.86 -9.96 3.11
N GLY A 49 -0.70 -10.62 3.18
CA GLY A 49 -0.20 -11.51 2.13
C GLY A 49 0.78 -10.85 1.15
N LYS A 50 1.40 -9.71 1.53
CA LYS A 50 2.42 -9.01 0.73
C LYS A 50 3.54 -9.92 0.24
N SER A 51 4.19 -10.69 1.11
CA SER A 51 5.29 -11.58 0.70
C SER A 51 4.83 -12.68 -0.26
N THR A 52 3.59 -13.17 -0.11
CA THR A 52 2.96 -14.09 -1.08
C THR A 52 2.72 -13.38 -2.41
N LEU A 53 2.23 -12.14 -2.39
CA LEU A 53 2.04 -11.31 -3.58
C LEU A 53 3.36 -11.06 -4.31
N VAL A 54 4.43 -10.71 -3.58
CA VAL A 54 5.80 -10.56 -4.12
C VAL A 54 6.26 -11.85 -4.80
N ASN A 55 6.18 -12.99 -4.10
CA ASN A 55 6.61 -14.28 -4.67
C ASN A 55 5.84 -14.65 -5.94
N SER A 56 4.54 -14.39 -5.93
CA SER A 56 3.64 -14.63 -7.05
C SER A 56 3.96 -13.73 -8.25
N LEU A 57 4.20 -12.43 -8.03
CA LEU A 57 4.61 -11.48 -9.07
C LEU A 57 6.02 -11.80 -9.62
N MET A 58 6.92 -12.27 -8.76
CA MET A 58 8.27 -12.67 -9.16
C MET A 58 8.30 -14.02 -9.87
N GLY A 59 7.24 -14.84 -9.75
CA GLY A 59 7.16 -16.20 -10.30
C GLY A 59 8.08 -17.20 -9.61
N LYS A 60 8.69 -16.83 -8.48
CA LYS A 60 9.61 -17.67 -7.69
C LYS A 60 9.59 -17.21 -6.23
N LYS A 61 9.94 -18.11 -5.31
CA LYS A 61 10.01 -17.80 -3.88
C LYS A 61 11.26 -16.98 -3.56
N VAL A 62 11.11 -15.68 -3.42
CA VAL A 62 12.17 -14.72 -3.02
C VAL A 62 11.95 -14.12 -1.64
N ALA A 63 10.70 -13.88 -1.25
CA ALA A 63 10.31 -13.34 0.04
C ALA A 63 9.93 -14.47 1.00
N ALA A 64 10.36 -14.35 2.27
CA ALA A 64 9.97 -15.29 3.32
C ALA A 64 8.47 -15.18 3.62
N THR A 65 7.79 -16.31 3.80
CA THR A 65 6.35 -16.37 4.09
C THR A 65 6.12 -17.13 5.40
N GLY A 66 5.29 -16.59 6.30
CA GLY A 66 5.00 -17.19 7.61
C GLY A 66 4.04 -16.33 8.45
N ARG A 67 3.70 -16.78 9.67
CA ARG A 67 2.92 -15.97 10.63
C ARG A 67 3.87 -14.99 11.34
N GLY A 68 3.54 -13.70 11.33
CA GLY A 68 4.32 -12.63 11.98
C GLY A 68 4.96 -11.65 11.00
N GLU A 69 5.72 -10.69 11.52
CA GLU A 69 6.58 -9.81 10.73
C GLU A 69 7.68 -10.63 10.06
N THR A 70 7.60 -10.77 8.75
CA THR A 70 8.58 -11.53 7.95
C THR A 70 9.62 -10.62 7.30
N THR A 71 9.33 -9.32 7.20
CA THR A 71 10.17 -8.31 6.55
C THR A 71 10.41 -7.17 7.56
N THR A 72 11.67 -6.90 7.91
CA THR A 72 12.07 -5.88 8.91
C THR A 72 12.65 -4.60 8.30
N GLU A 73 13.05 -4.64 7.04
CA GLU A 73 13.64 -3.54 6.25
C GLU A 73 13.03 -3.54 4.84
N ILE A 74 13.06 -2.40 4.14
CA ILE A 74 12.61 -2.34 2.73
C ILE A 74 13.51 -3.24 1.88
N GLN A 75 12.93 -4.18 1.14
CA GLN A 75 13.66 -5.12 0.29
C GLN A 75 13.33 -4.93 -1.18
N ALA A 76 14.36 -4.89 -2.03
CA ALA A 76 14.23 -4.76 -3.48
C ALA A 76 14.36 -6.13 -4.17
N TYR A 77 13.43 -6.41 -5.08
CA TYR A 77 13.40 -7.60 -5.91
C TYR A 77 13.43 -7.18 -7.39
N PRO A 78 14.61 -7.02 -7.99
CA PRO A 78 14.74 -6.58 -9.38
C PRO A 78 14.33 -7.69 -10.36
N ARG A 79 13.66 -7.28 -11.44
CA ARG A 79 13.43 -8.01 -12.69
C ARG A 79 13.89 -7.14 -13.86
N GLU A 80 14.02 -7.74 -15.05
CA GLU A 80 14.51 -7.03 -16.24
C GLU A 80 13.72 -5.75 -16.57
N GLN A 81 12.41 -5.72 -16.30
CA GLN A 81 11.52 -4.61 -16.68
C GLN A 81 11.04 -3.74 -15.50
N PHE A 82 11.15 -4.23 -14.26
CA PHE A 82 10.66 -3.54 -13.08
C PHE A 82 11.34 -4.05 -11.81
N THR A 83 11.26 -3.25 -10.73
CA THR A 83 11.69 -3.64 -9.39
C THR A 83 10.47 -3.66 -8.46
N ILE A 84 10.30 -4.76 -7.73
CA ILE A 84 9.31 -4.83 -6.64
C ILE A 84 10.00 -4.49 -5.32
N TRP A 85 9.41 -3.55 -4.60
CA TRP A 85 9.83 -3.15 -3.27
C TRP A 85 8.85 -3.72 -2.24
N ASP A 86 9.31 -4.70 -1.44
CA ASP A 86 8.54 -5.20 -0.28
C ASP A 86 8.83 -4.29 0.91
N VAL A 87 7.81 -3.55 1.34
CA VAL A 87 7.92 -2.63 2.46
C VAL A 87 7.38 -3.33 3.71
N PRO A 88 8.17 -3.41 4.80
CA PRO A 88 7.72 -3.95 6.08
C PRO A 88 6.35 -3.42 6.46
N GLY A 89 5.38 -4.33 6.59
CA GLY A 89 4.17 -4.01 7.30
C GLY A 89 4.46 -4.21 8.78
N ARG A 90 4.38 -3.16 9.58
CA ARG A 90 4.37 -3.27 11.04
C ARG A 90 2.96 -2.98 11.53
N ASN A 91 2.46 -3.76 12.49
CA ASN A 91 1.10 -3.60 13.04
C ASN A 91 0.98 -2.35 13.92
N ASP A 92 2.12 -1.79 14.29
CA ASP A 92 2.31 -0.52 14.93
C ASP A 92 2.22 0.58 13.87
N GLU A 93 1.08 1.29 13.87
CA GLU A 93 0.79 2.49 13.07
C GLU A 93 1.93 3.53 13.09
N THR A 94 2.78 3.45 14.12
CA THR A 94 4.02 4.22 14.30
C THR A 94 4.97 4.20 13.08
N PHE A 95 5.01 3.15 12.27
CA PHE A 95 5.94 3.08 11.13
C PHE A 95 5.56 3.99 9.95
N HIS A 96 4.30 4.48 9.90
CA HIS A 96 3.87 5.38 8.83
C HIS A 96 4.16 6.85 9.11
N MET A 97 4.59 7.19 10.33
CA MET A 97 4.68 8.57 10.79
C MET A 97 6.07 9.07 11.13
N THR A 98 7.09 8.22 11.17
CA THR A 98 8.44 8.72 11.02
C THR A 98 8.57 9.18 9.58
N MET A 99 8.11 10.41 9.36
CA MET A 99 8.26 11.27 8.19
C MET A 99 9.73 11.61 7.98
N GLU A 100 10.55 10.57 7.99
CA GLU A 100 11.94 10.67 7.63
C GLU A 100 11.97 11.03 6.16
N TYR A 101 12.76 12.04 5.84
CA TYR A 101 12.97 12.55 4.49
C TYR A 101 13.14 11.42 3.45
N ILE A 102 13.83 10.35 3.84
CA ILE A 102 14.09 9.14 3.04
C ILE A 102 12.78 8.44 2.64
N SER A 103 11.84 8.26 3.56
CA SER A 103 10.55 7.60 3.28
C SER A 103 9.72 8.40 2.28
N ILE A 104 9.61 9.72 2.45
CA ILE A 104 8.83 10.60 1.56
C ILE A 104 9.48 10.67 0.17
N SER A 105 10.80 10.85 0.12
CA SER A 105 11.57 10.87 -1.13
C SER A 105 11.41 9.55 -1.89
N PHE A 106 11.47 8.42 -1.19
CA PHE A 106 11.19 7.09 -1.74
C PHE A 106 9.77 6.98 -2.28
N PHE A 107 8.74 7.32 -1.49
CA PHE A 107 7.35 7.26 -1.93
C PHE A 107 7.12 8.05 -3.22
N LYS A 108 7.69 9.27 -3.32
CA LYS A 108 7.56 10.09 -4.54
C LYS A 108 8.33 9.53 -5.74
N GLY A 109 9.45 8.83 -5.52
CA GLY A 109 10.25 8.21 -6.58
C GLY A 109 9.64 6.94 -7.18
N LEU A 110 8.64 6.34 -6.53
CA LEU A 110 7.96 5.14 -7.03
C LEU A 110 7.10 5.42 -8.26
N THR A 111 7.08 4.46 -9.18
CA THR A 111 6.18 4.46 -10.33
C THR A 111 4.77 4.01 -9.94
N ILE A 112 4.66 2.97 -9.11
CA ILE A 112 3.37 2.40 -8.67
C ILE A 112 3.43 2.12 -7.17
N ARG A 113 2.33 2.43 -6.47
CA ARG A 113 2.16 2.24 -5.02
C ARG A 113 0.96 1.31 -4.80
N LEU A 114 1.21 0.11 -4.30
CA LEU A 114 0.18 -0.91 -4.05
C LEU A 114 -0.13 -1.00 -2.56
N ILE A 115 -1.31 -0.59 -2.15
CA ILE A 115 -1.78 -0.75 -0.78
C ILE A 115 -2.57 -2.07 -0.68
N THR A 116 -1.99 -3.07 0.00
CA THR A 116 -2.59 -4.39 0.15
C THR A 116 -3.44 -4.46 1.41
N ILE A 117 -4.73 -4.74 1.25
CA ILE A 117 -5.70 -4.96 2.33
C ILE A 117 -6.30 -6.37 2.21
N GLN A 118 -6.90 -6.86 3.30
CA GLN A 118 -7.64 -8.12 3.28
C GLN A 118 -9.14 -7.89 3.44
N CYS A 119 -9.56 -7.14 4.46
CA CYS A 119 -10.97 -7.07 4.87
C CYS A 119 -11.60 -5.69 4.69
N THR A 120 -10.85 -4.61 4.95
CA THR A 120 -11.38 -3.25 4.95
C THR A 120 -10.31 -2.24 4.57
N VAL A 121 -10.71 -1.15 3.92
CA VAL A 121 -9.86 -0.02 3.57
C VAL A 121 -9.37 0.72 4.83
N LYS A 122 -10.15 0.64 5.92
CA LYS A 122 -9.87 1.31 7.20
C LYS A 122 -8.55 0.86 7.82
N GLU A 123 -8.12 -0.38 7.58
CA GLU A 123 -6.84 -0.93 8.04
C GLU A 123 -5.61 -0.16 7.53
N SER A 124 -5.76 0.66 6.50
CA SER A 124 -4.65 1.42 5.90
C SER A 124 -5.04 2.86 5.56
N SER A 125 -6.12 3.38 6.16
CA SER A 125 -6.64 4.72 5.84
C SER A 125 -5.62 5.81 6.08
N SER A 126 -4.78 5.69 7.10
CA SER A 126 -3.74 6.67 7.43
C SER A 126 -2.73 6.86 6.32
N THR A 127 -2.26 5.75 5.77
CA THR A 127 -1.32 5.78 4.64
C THR A 127 -1.99 6.36 3.41
N MET A 128 -3.22 5.93 3.12
CA MET A 128 -3.98 6.38 1.95
C MET A 128 -4.27 7.89 1.99
N LYS A 129 -4.73 8.42 3.14
CA LYS A 129 -4.96 9.85 3.33
C LYS A 129 -3.66 10.65 3.26
N PHE A 130 -2.58 10.13 3.81
CA PHE A 130 -1.28 10.77 3.69
C PHE A 130 -0.84 10.87 2.21
N LEU A 131 -1.01 9.81 1.42
CA LEU A 131 -0.73 9.83 -0.02
C LEU A 131 -1.64 10.80 -0.78
N ASP A 132 -2.92 10.88 -0.41
CA ASP A 132 -3.86 11.86 -0.97
C ASP A 132 -3.39 13.31 -0.72
N GLU A 133 -2.97 13.64 0.50
CA GLU A 133 -2.44 14.96 0.87
C GLU A 133 -1.11 15.30 0.15
N LEU A 134 -0.33 14.27 -0.20
CA LEU A 134 0.86 14.44 -1.04
C LEU A 134 0.56 14.54 -2.54
N GLY A 135 -0.70 14.34 -2.96
CA GLY A 135 -1.06 14.30 -4.38
C GLY A 135 -0.46 13.09 -5.11
N LEU A 136 -0.20 11.99 -4.40
CA LEU A 136 0.37 10.78 -4.97
C LEU A 136 -0.73 9.74 -5.22
N ASP A 137 -0.74 9.20 -6.43
CA ASP A 137 -1.66 8.12 -6.78
C ASP A 137 -1.19 6.76 -6.25
N TYR A 138 -2.16 5.91 -5.93
CA TYR A 138 -1.97 4.54 -5.48
C TYR A 138 -3.10 3.63 -5.94
N ASP A 139 -2.82 2.33 -5.96
CA ASP A 139 -3.79 1.27 -6.27
C ASP A 139 -4.04 0.42 -5.02
N ILE A 140 -5.26 -0.10 -4.89
CA ILE A 140 -5.65 -0.97 -3.78
C ILE A 140 -5.69 -2.42 -4.25
N ILE A 141 -4.95 -3.28 -3.55
CA ILE A 141 -4.98 -4.72 -3.76
C ILE A 141 -5.77 -5.36 -2.62
N VAL A 142 -6.99 -5.80 -2.92
CA VAL A 142 -7.78 -6.63 -2.01
C VAL A 142 -7.32 -8.07 -2.20
N ASN A 143 -6.42 -8.53 -1.32
CA ASN A 143 -5.82 -9.85 -1.41
C ASN A 143 -6.54 -10.87 -0.52
N LYS A 144 -6.32 -12.16 -0.82
CA LYS A 144 -7.03 -13.30 -0.23
C LYS A 144 -8.52 -13.29 -0.51
N PHE A 145 -8.93 -12.76 -1.66
CA PHE A 145 -10.34 -12.72 -2.05
C PHE A 145 -10.94 -14.14 -2.25
N ASP A 146 -10.09 -15.17 -2.31
CA ASP A 146 -10.48 -16.58 -2.20
C ASP A 146 -11.14 -16.98 -0.88
N THR A 147 -10.95 -16.19 0.19
CA THR A 147 -11.60 -16.46 1.48
C THR A 147 -12.98 -15.82 1.61
N VAL A 148 -13.42 -15.05 0.60
CA VAL A 148 -14.77 -14.48 0.55
C VAL A 148 -15.67 -15.45 -0.19
N ASP A 149 -16.77 -15.83 0.47
CA ASP A 149 -17.79 -16.72 -0.08
C ASP A 149 -18.33 -16.16 -1.40
N GLU A 150 -18.52 -17.04 -2.39
CA GLU A 150 -18.82 -16.64 -3.77
C GLU A 150 -20.07 -15.78 -3.87
N ASP A 151 -21.11 -16.12 -3.11
CA ASP A 151 -22.39 -15.40 -3.04
C ASP A 151 -22.26 -14.01 -2.36
N GLU A 152 -21.21 -13.78 -1.57
CA GLU A 152 -20.96 -12.52 -0.85
C GLU A 152 -19.98 -11.59 -1.58
N ARG A 153 -19.33 -12.05 -2.65
CA ARG A 153 -18.26 -11.32 -3.34
C ARG A 153 -18.70 -9.95 -3.84
N ASP A 154 -19.89 -9.84 -4.41
CA ASP A 154 -20.38 -8.58 -4.95
C ASP A 154 -20.75 -7.60 -3.83
N ILE A 155 -21.29 -8.09 -2.71
CA ILE A 155 -21.55 -7.29 -1.51
C ILE A 155 -20.22 -6.78 -0.94
N PHE A 156 -19.20 -7.63 -0.89
CA PHE A 156 -17.88 -7.27 -0.40
C PHE A 156 -17.21 -6.21 -1.29
N ARG A 157 -17.29 -6.34 -2.62
CA ARG A 157 -16.80 -5.32 -3.57
C ARG A 157 -17.46 -3.97 -3.33
N GLU A 158 -18.79 -3.95 -3.23
CA GLU A 158 -19.55 -2.73 -2.97
C GLU A 158 -19.21 -2.12 -1.60
N GLN A 159 -18.95 -2.95 -0.58
CA GLN A 159 -18.45 -2.47 0.71
C GLN A 159 -17.11 -1.75 0.55
N ILE A 160 -16.11 -2.36 -0.11
CA ILE A 160 -14.80 -1.73 -0.30
C ILE A 160 -14.94 -0.40 -1.06
N HIS A 161 -15.72 -0.36 -2.14
CA HIS A 161 -15.95 0.88 -2.88
C HIS A 161 -16.71 1.93 -2.07
N ARG A 162 -17.65 1.53 -1.22
CA ARG A 162 -18.33 2.44 -0.29
C ARG A 162 -17.35 3.01 0.73
N GLU A 163 -16.48 2.20 1.32
CA GLU A 163 -15.48 2.66 2.27
C GLU A 163 -14.50 3.67 1.65
N ILE A 164 -14.07 3.45 0.41
CA ILE A 164 -13.25 4.42 -0.35
C ILE A 164 -13.95 5.79 -0.42
N ARG A 165 -15.26 5.79 -0.77
CA ARG A 165 -16.06 7.01 -0.86
C ARG A 165 -16.28 7.67 0.49
N GLU A 166 -16.60 6.91 1.52
CA GLU A 166 -16.86 7.39 2.89
C GLU A 166 -15.61 8.01 3.53
N LEU A 167 -14.45 7.41 3.29
CA LEU A 167 -13.15 7.94 3.74
C LEU A 167 -12.68 9.14 2.91
N GLY A 168 -13.35 9.43 1.79
CA GLY A 168 -13.03 10.55 0.91
C GLY A 168 -11.69 10.39 0.20
N LEU A 169 -11.29 9.15 -0.10
CA LEU A 169 -10.00 8.85 -0.73
C LEU A 169 -10.02 9.27 -2.20
N LYS A 170 -9.06 10.10 -2.60
CA LYS A 170 -9.12 10.82 -3.90
C LYS A 170 -8.19 10.26 -4.96
N ASN A 171 -7.04 9.72 -4.57
CA ASN A 171 -6.00 9.31 -5.51
C ASN A 171 -5.93 7.79 -5.70
N VAL A 172 -7.06 7.09 -5.45
CA VAL A 172 -7.20 5.68 -5.77
C VAL A 172 -7.37 5.51 -7.28
N ASN A 173 -6.37 4.95 -7.94
CA ASN A 173 -6.39 4.71 -9.39
C ASN A 173 -7.20 3.46 -9.75
N LYS A 174 -6.82 2.31 -9.22
CA LYS A 174 -7.51 1.02 -9.44
C LYS A 174 -7.67 0.24 -8.15
N VAL A 175 -8.69 -0.60 -8.14
CA VAL A 175 -8.94 -1.59 -7.08
C VAL A 175 -8.95 -2.97 -7.74
N PHE A 176 -8.11 -3.88 -7.25
CA PHE A 176 -8.00 -5.25 -7.77
C PHE A 176 -8.39 -6.25 -6.68
N PHE A 177 -9.30 -7.18 -7.01
CA PHE A 177 -9.75 -8.24 -6.11
C PHE A 177 -9.09 -9.56 -6.48
N VAL A 178 -8.03 -9.91 -5.76
CA VAL A 178 -7.11 -10.98 -6.16
C VAL A 178 -6.91 -12.05 -5.09
N SER A 179 -6.42 -13.20 -5.53
CA SER A 179 -5.77 -14.18 -4.66
C SER A 179 -4.35 -14.43 -5.15
N ALA A 180 -3.36 -13.95 -4.37
CA ALA A 180 -1.96 -14.26 -4.66
C ALA A 180 -1.67 -15.77 -4.58
N LYS A 181 -2.51 -16.56 -3.88
CA LYS A 181 -2.38 -18.01 -3.74
C LYS A 181 -3.08 -18.78 -4.86
N HIS A 182 -4.23 -18.28 -5.32
CA HIS A 182 -5.11 -18.95 -6.29
C HIS A 182 -5.29 -18.12 -7.57
N GLN A 183 -4.20 -17.58 -8.11
CA GLN A 183 -4.17 -16.59 -9.21
C GLN A 183 -5.10 -16.91 -10.39
N GLN A 184 -5.10 -18.16 -10.86
CA GLN A 184 -5.87 -18.58 -12.04
C GLN A 184 -7.39 -18.49 -11.86
N MET A 185 -7.88 -18.46 -10.62
CA MET A 185 -9.31 -18.35 -10.31
C MET A 185 -9.81 -16.90 -10.28
N PHE A 186 -8.91 -15.91 -10.30
CA PHE A 186 -9.25 -14.50 -10.15
C PHE A 186 -8.76 -13.71 -11.37
N PRO A 187 -9.66 -13.34 -12.31
CA PRO A 187 -9.31 -12.63 -13.54
C PRO A 187 -8.54 -11.32 -13.30
N ASP A 188 -8.85 -10.61 -12.21
CA ASP A 188 -8.16 -9.39 -11.79
C ASP A 188 -6.65 -9.59 -11.61
N TRP A 189 -6.17 -10.82 -11.35
CA TRP A 189 -4.75 -11.10 -11.26
C TRP A 189 -4.02 -10.78 -12.56
N ILE A 190 -4.56 -11.22 -13.70
CA ILE A 190 -3.94 -11.00 -15.02
C ILE A 190 -4.02 -9.51 -15.35
N THR A 191 -5.18 -8.88 -15.15
CA THR A 191 -5.38 -7.45 -15.36
C THR A 191 -4.41 -6.61 -14.53
N MET A 192 -4.19 -6.99 -13.27
CA MET A 192 -3.24 -6.34 -12.37
C MET A 192 -1.81 -6.52 -12.90
N VAL A 193 -1.37 -7.74 -13.20
CA VAL A 193 -0.02 -8.00 -13.70
C VAL A 193 0.25 -7.20 -14.98
N ASP A 194 -0.66 -7.22 -15.95
CA ASP A 194 -0.52 -6.48 -17.20
C ASP A 194 -0.39 -4.97 -16.96
N TYR A 195 -1.18 -4.41 -16.04
CA TYR A 195 -1.07 -3.00 -15.65
C TYR A 195 0.26 -2.68 -14.95
N LEU A 196 0.73 -3.58 -14.10
CA LEU A 196 1.98 -3.41 -13.36
C LEU A 196 3.21 -3.51 -14.27
N THR A 197 3.19 -4.38 -15.28
CA THR A 197 4.38 -4.66 -16.10
C THR A 197 4.40 -3.91 -17.43
N ASN A 198 3.24 -3.51 -17.97
CA ASN A 198 3.21 -2.77 -19.22
C ASN A 198 3.37 -1.27 -18.95
N ALA A 199 4.31 -0.66 -19.66
CA ALA A 199 4.39 0.79 -19.73
C ALA A 199 3.21 1.30 -20.58
N GLN A 200 2.25 1.97 -19.94
CA GLN A 200 1.44 2.97 -20.65
C GLN A 200 2.23 4.27 -20.71
#